data_AF-A0A9Q5MXA8-F1
#
_entry.id   AF-A0A9Q5MXA8-F1
#
_cell.length_a   1.000
_cell.length_b   1.000
_cell.length_c   1.000
_cell.angle_alpha   90.00
_cell.angle_beta   90.00
_cell.angle_gamma   90.00
#
_symmetry.space_group_name_H-M   'P 1'
#
loop_
_entity.id
_entity.type
_entity.pdbx_description
1 polymer ?
#
loop_
_entity_poly.entity_id
_entity_poly.type
_entity_poly.pdbx_seq_one_letter_code
_entity_poly.pdbx_strand_id
1 'polypeptide(L)'
;MHTEVLMSYLYTYFFTIMFCILFQIGFYFKAKRNISIRHFLWVYVFLFYLSLVYKVTQIATVWDISRYETWIRVSQINLTLFDTAGSTTYLLNIVLFMPFGFLLPMIWPYFRKIKNTVCAGFFFSLAIELNQLLNNRITDIDDLFTNTLGAIIGYLLYRALKMIFKREGEKLDTSSSLVIKYEAIFCLVCSFVGAMLIYHPALFGRPVIIQ
;
A
#
# COMPACT_ATOMS: atom_id res chain seq x y z
N MET A 1 1.87 -10.28 -25.15
CA MET A 1 2.15 -9.00 -24.45
C MET A 1 0.96 -8.46 -23.64
N HIS A 2 -0.11 -7.89 -24.21
CA HIS A 2 -1.18 -7.27 -23.39
C HIS A 2 -1.90 -8.26 -22.46
N THR A 3 -2.16 -9.48 -22.92
CA THR A 3 -2.80 -10.54 -22.12
C THR A 3 -1.91 -10.99 -20.97
N GLU A 4 -0.61 -11.16 -21.18
CA GLU A 4 0.35 -11.58 -20.14
C GLU A 4 0.53 -10.51 -19.06
N VAL A 5 0.56 -9.24 -19.48
CA VAL A 5 0.60 -8.10 -18.56
C VAL A 5 -0.64 -8.12 -17.68
N LEU A 6 -1.84 -8.18 -18.28
CA LEU A 6 -3.09 -8.25 -17.52
C LEU A 6 -3.14 -9.43 -16.55
N MET A 7 -2.74 -10.63 -17.02
CA MET A 7 -2.69 -11.82 -16.17
C MET A 7 -1.73 -11.65 -14.99
N SER A 8 -0.60 -10.95 -15.19
CA SER A 8 0.34 -10.63 -14.11
C SER A 8 -0.29 -9.71 -13.05
N TYR A 9 -1.05 -8.68 -13.44
CA TYR A 9 -1.77 -7.81 -12.50
C TYR A 9 -2.86 -8.58 -11.72
N LEU A 10 -3.65 -9.40 -12.41
CA LEU A 10 -4.68 -10.23 -11.79
C LEU A 10 -4.07 -11.24 -10.81
N TYR A 11 -2.94 -11.84 -11.18
CA TYR A 11 -2.19 -12.77 -10.33
C TYR A 11 -1.70 -12.07 -9.06
N THR A 12 -1.05 -10.90 -9.17
CA THR A 12 -0.62 -10.12 -7.99
C THR A 12 -1.81 -9.80 -7.09
N TYR A 13 -2.92 -9.32 -7.67
CA TYR A 13 -4.12 -9.00 -6.90
C TYR A 13 -4.69 -10.22 -6.17
N PHE A 14 -4.81 -11.37 -6.82
CA PHE A 14 -5.32 -12.60 -6.21
C PHE A 14 -4.53 -12.99 -4.95
N PHE A 15 -3.20 -12.95 -4.99
CA PHE A 15 -2.38 -13.28 -3.83
C PHE A 15 -2.38 -12.21 -2.74
N THR A 16 -2.50 -10.93 -3.13
CA THR A 16 -2.72 -9.84 -2.18
C THR A 16 -3.99 -10.04 -1.36
N ILE A 17 -5.09 -10.47 -1.99
CA ILE A 17 -6.39 -10.62 -1.30
C ILE A 17 -6.55 -11.96 -0.60
N MET A 18 -5.88 -13.04 -1.03
CA MET A 18 -6.07 -14.39 -0.49
C MET A 18 -5.93 -14.45 1.03
N PHE A 19 -4.86 -13.85 1.59
CA PHE A 19 -4.63 -13.82 3.04
C PHE A 19 -5.58 -12.85 3.75
N CYS A 20 -5.99 -11.77 3.08
CA CYS A 20 -6.95 -10.82 3.63
C CYS A 20 -8.37 -11.42 3.70
N ILE A 21 -8.78 -12.25 2.74
CA ILE A 21 -10.11 -12.89 2.70
C ILE A 21 -10.30 -13.81 3.91
N LEU A 22 -9.32 -14.67 4.21
CA LEU A 22 -9.40 -15.60 5.35
C LEU A 22 -9.65 -14.84 6.66
N PHE A 23 -8.95 -13.73 6.85
CA PHE A 23 -9.16 -12.86 8.01
C PHE A 23 -10.50 -12.14 7.97
N GLN A 24 -10.92 -11.60 6.83
CA GLN A 24 -12.19 -10.90 6.71
C GLN A 24 -13.39 -11.82 6.98
N ILE A 25 -13.30 -13.10 6.59
CA ILE A 25 -14.31 -14.11 6.92
C ILE A 25 -14.37 -14.29 8.44
N GLY A 26 -13.24 -14.53 9.10
CA GLY A 26 -13.19 -14.66 10.57
C GLY A 26 -13.66 -13.38 11.30
N PHE A 27 -13.30 -12.21 10.77
CA PHE A 27 -13.73 -10.90 11.23
C PHE A 27 -15.25 -10.74 11.12
N TYR A 28 -15.85 -11.09 9.98
CA TYR A 28 -17.30 -11.00 9.76
C TYR A 28 -18.08 -11.83 10.77
N PHE A 29 -17.62 -13.05 11.07
CA PHE A 29 -18.24 -13.90 12.09
C PHE A 29 -18.06 -13.35 13.51
N LYS A 30 -16.89 -12.78 13.84
CA LYS A 30 -16.58 -12.24 15.17
C LYS A 30 -17.22 -10.87 15.45
N ALA A 31 -17.41 -10.04 14.42
CA ALA A 31 -17.93 -8.68 14.53
C ALA A 31 -19.45 -8.59 14.76
N LYS A 32 -20.16 -9.73 14.90
CA LYS A 32 -21.63 -9.82 15.09
C LYS A 32 -22.41 -8.79 14.23
N ARG A 33 -22.48 -9.04 12.91
CA ARG A 33 -23.42 -8.47 11.92
C ARG A 33 -23.64 -6.94 11.85
N ASN A 34 -22.86 -6.10 12.54
CA ASN A 34 -23.13 -4.66 12.60
C ASN A 34 -22.37 -3.81 11.57
N ILE A 35 -21.67 -4.42 10.61
CA ILE A 35 -20.82 -3.72 9.63
C ILE A 35 -21.51 -3.73 8.25
N SER A 36 -21.64 -2.53 7.66
CA SER A 36 -22.26 -2.35 6.34
C SER A 36 -21.44 -3.01 5.23
N ILE A 37 -22.10 -3.59 4.23
CA ILE A 37 -21.46 -4.12 3.02
C ILE A 37 -20.59 -3.08 2.28
N ARG A 38 -20.93 -1.79 2.42
CA ARG A 38 -20.14 -0.68 1.87
C ARG A 38 -18.72 -0.62 2.44
N HIS A 39 -18.54 -0.99 3.70
CA HIS A 39 -17.22 -1.06 4.32
C HIS A 39 -16.34 -2.07 3.59
N PHE A 40 -16.82 -3.31 3.44
CA PHE A 40 -16.10 -4.36 2.73
C PHE A 40 -15.77 -3.94 1.29
N LEU A 41 -16.72 -3.35 0.57
CA LEU A 41 -16.47 -2.85 -0.80
C LEU A 41 -15.27 -1.89 -0.83
N TRP A 42 -15.21 -0.91 0.07
CA TRP A 42 -14.07 0.01 0.12
C TRP A 42 -12.77 -0.65 0.56
N VAL A 43 -12.81 -1.65 1.45
CA VAL A 43 -11.62 -2.45 1.80
C VAL A 43 -11.07 -3.17 0.58
N TYR A 44 -11.92 -3.78 -0.27
CA TYR A 44 -11.45 -4.45 -1.49
C TYR A 44 -10.92 -3.46 -2.55
N VAL A 45 -11.53 -2.28 -2.68
CA VAL A 45 -10.98 -1.19 -3.52
C VAL A 45 -9.59 -0.80 -3.03
N PHE A 46 -9.41 -0.68 -1.72
CA PHE A 46 -8.11 -0.38 -1.12
C PHE A 46 -7.08 -1.50 -1.36
N LEU A 47 -7.46 -2.78 -1.21
CA LEU A 47 -6.58 -3.91 -1.49
C LEU A 47 -6.18 -3.99 -2.97
N PHE A 48 -7.10 -3.66 -3.88
CA PHE A 48 -6.80 -3.56 -5.31
C PHE A 48 -5.81 -2.42 -5.59
N TYR A 49 -6.02 -1.27 -4.96
CA TYR A 49 -5.06 -0.18 -5.02
C TYR A 49 -3.67 -0.61 -4.52
N LEU A 50 -3.58 -1.30 -3.38
CA LEU A 50 -2.30 -1.77 -2.85
C LEU A 50 -1.60 -2.74 -3.80
N SER A 51 -2.33 -3.64 -4.48
CA SER A 51 -1.71 -4.53 -5.47
C SER A 51 -1.10 -3.78 -6.65
N LEU A 52 -1.71 -2.67 -7.07
CA LEU A 52 -1.15 -1.77 -8.08
C LEU A 52 0.13 -1.08 -7.56
N VAL A 53 0.12 -0.59 -6.31
CA VAL A 53 1.32 -0.01 -5.69
C VAL A 53 2.46 -1.02 -5.70
N TYR A 54 2.24 -2.24 -5.23
CA TYR A 54 3.27 -3.29 -5.22
C TYR A 54 3.83 -3.61 -6.59
N LYS A 55 2.98 -3.53 -7.62
CA LYS A 55 3.38 -3.77 -9.00
C LYS A 55 4.20 -2.62 -9.57
N VAL A 56 3.83 -1.38 -9.26
CA VAL A 56 4.53 -0.16 -9.70
C VAL A 56 5.87 -0.02 -8.98
N THR A 57 5.89 -0.18 -7.66
CA THR A 57 7.12 -0.09 -6.84
C THR A 57 8.00 -1.33 -6.97
N GLN A 58 7.47 -2.40 -7.57
CA GLN A 58 8.19 -3.64 -7.85
C GLN A 58 8.84 -4.21 -6.58
N ILE A 59 8.02 -4.44 -5.56
CA ILE A 59 8.46 -5.07 -4.32
C ILE A 59 9.16 -6.41 -4.59
N ALA A 60 10.17 -6.70 -3.80
CA ALA A 60 10.89 -7.95 -3.78
C ALA A 60 10.00 -9.09 -3.29
N THR A 61 10.19 -10.24 -3.93
CA THR A 61 9.46 -11.47 -3.61
C THR A 61 10.43 -12.53 -3.11
N VAL A 62 9.92 -13.59 -2.48
CA VAL A 62 10.76 -14.69 -1.96
C VAL A 62 11.65 -15.31 -3.06
N TRP A 63 11.20 -15.26 -4.31
CA TRP A 63 11.93 -15.77 -5.46
C TRP A 63 13.07 -14.86 -5.92
N ASP A 64 13.03 -13.57 -5.58
CA ASP A 64 14.13 -12.65 -5.84
C ASP A 64 15.31 -12.97 -4.91
N ILE A 65 15.04 -13.36 -3.66
CA ILE A 65 16.06 -13.76 -2.69
C ILE A 65 16.88 -14.96 -3.19
N SER A 66 16.23 -15.94 -3.84
CA SER A 66 16.93 -17.10 -4.40
C SER A 66 17.69 -16.80 -5.71
N ARG A 67 17.41 -15.67 -6.37
CA ARG A 67 18.01 -15.30 -7.67
C ARG A 67 19.27 -14.46 -7.52
N TYR A 68 19.37 -13.69 -6.45
CA TYR A 68 20.49 -12.79 -6.23
C TYR A 68 21.47 -13.43 -5.23
N GLU A 69 22.69 -13.74 -5.70
CA GLU A 69 23.71 -14.41 -4.89
C GLU A 69 24.37 -13.50 -3.83
N THR A 70 24.22 -12.18 -3.95
CA THR A 70 24.89 -11.22 -3.04
C THR A 70 23.94 -10.56 -2.06
N TRP A 71 24.35 -10.54 -0.80
CA TRP A 71 23.73 -9.81 0.31
C TRP A 71 23.60 -8.30 0.03
N ILE A 72 22.73 -7.64 0.80
CA ILE A 72 22.50 -6.19 0.79
C ILE A 72 23.84 -5.43 0.80
N ARG A 73 24.08 -4.62 -0.22
CA ARG A 73 25.27 -3.77 -0.35
C ARG A 73 24.96 -2.37 0.13
N VAL A 74 25.90 -1.75 0.85
CA VAL A 74 25.76 -0.36 1.31
C VAL A 74 25.54 0.61 0.14
N SER A 75 26.07 0.32 -1.04
CA SER A 75 25.86 1.10 -2.28
C SER A 75 24.42 1.11 -2.79
N GLN A 76 23.52 0.28 -2.24
CA GLN A 76 22.09 0.26 -2.57
C GLN A 76 21.28 1.22 -1.69
N ILE A 77 21.90 1.82 -0.68
CA ILE A 77 21.21 2.75 0.23
C ILE A 77 21.57 4.16 -0.20
N ASN A 78 20.64 4.81 -0.89
CA ASN A 78 20.76 6.22 -1.23
C ASN A 78 20.08 7.09 -0.17
N LEU A 79 20.88 7.88 0.55
CA LEU A 79 20.39 8.82 1.57
C LEU A 79 20.60 10.28 1.16
N THR A 80 21.07 10.55 -0.05
CA THR A 80 21.21 11.92 -0.53
C THR A 80 19.87 12.42 -1.03
N LEU A 81 19.37 13.50 -0.41
CA LEU A 81 18.10 14.11 -0.78
C LEU A 81 18.23 14.91 -2.08
N PHE A 82 17.30 14.70 -2.99
CA PHE A 82 17.15 15.42 -4.26
C PHE A 82 18.32 15.31 -5.24
N ASP A 83 19.06 14.20 -5.19
CA ASP A 83 20.30 14.02 -5.98
C ASP A 83 20.10 13.15 -7.22
N THR A 84 19.20 12.17 -7.14
CA THR A 84 19.15 11.02 -8.07
C THR A 84 17.98 11.05 -9.05
N ALA A 85 16.82 11.60 -8.67
CA ALA A 85 15.62 11.50 -9.48
C ALA A 85 15.18 12.85 -10.08
N GLY A 86 14.67 12.81 -11.31
CA GLY A 86 14.05 13.97 -11.93
C GLY A 86 12.73 14.34 -11.25
N SER A 87 12.31 15.61 -11.40
CA SER A 87 11.05 16.14 -10.86
C SER A 87 9.81 15.31 -11.21
N THR A 88 9.81 14.63 -12.36
CA THR A 88 8.75 13.71 -12.78
C THR A 88 8.61 12.50 -11.85
N THR A 89 9.72 11.89 -11.40
CA THR A 89 9.69 10.73 -10.51
C THR A 89 9.08 11.11 -9.16
N TYR A 90 9.47 12.25 -8.61
CA TYR A 90 8.91 12.76 -7.36
C TYR A 90 7.40 12.99 -7.45
N LEU A 91 6.91 13.56 -8.55
CA LEU A 91 5.48 13.75 -8.78
C LEU A 91 4.74 12.42 -8.89
N LEU A 92 5.32 11.43 -9.56
CA LEU A 92 4.71 10.10 -9.69
C LEU A 92 4.58 9.39 -8.34
N ASN A 93 5.58 9.48 -7.47
CA ASN A 93 5.55 8.93 -6.11
C ASN A 93 4.49 9.62 -5.23
N ILE A 94 4.42 10.95 -5.30
CA ILE A 94 3.36 11.72 -4.63
C ILE A 94 1.98 11.25 -5.09
N VAL A 95 1.76 11.16 -6.42
CA VAL A 95 0.49 10.70 -7.00
C VAL A 95 0.18 9.25 -6.63
N LEU A 96 1.19 8.39 -6.58
CA LEU A 96 1.04 7.00 -6.21
C LEU A 96 0.50 6.85 -4.79
N PHE A 97 0.99 7.65 -3.83
CA PHE A 97 0.59 7.57 -2.42
C PHE A 97 -0.60 8.45 -2.03
N MET A 98 -1.05 9.37 -2.89
CA MET A 98 -2.27 10.16 -2.63
C MET A 98 -3.51 9.31 -2.33
N PRO A 99 -3.83 8.25 -3.10
CA PRO A 99 -4.94 7.36 -2.77
C PRO A 99 -4.79 6.66 -1.42
N PHE A 100 -3.57 6.32 -0.99
CA PHE A 100 -3.33 5.78 0.36
C PHE A 100 -3.79 6.76 1.43
N GLY A 101 -3.32 8.01 1.36
CA GLY A 101 -3.68 9.07 2.31
C GLY A 101 -5.17 9.40 2.33
N PHE A 102 -5.85 9.22 1.20
CA PHE A 102 -7.30 9.48 1.07
C PHE A 102 -8.16 8.33 1.59
N LEU A 103 -7.88 7.10 1.15
CA LEU A 103 -8.71 5.92 1.43
C LEU A 103 -8.62 5.47 2.89
N LEU A 104 -7.44 5.59 3.52
CA LEU A 104 -7.23 5.13 4.90
C LEU A 104 -8.20 5.77 5.92
N PRO A 105 -8.31 7.12 6.02
CA PRO A 105 -9.27 7.78 6.91
C PRO A 105 -10.73 7.67 6.44
N MET A 106 -10.96 7.39 5.15
CA MET A 106 -12.30 7.16 4.59
C MET A 106 -12.89 5.85 5.09
N ILE A 107 -12.08 4.79 5.10
CA ILE A 107 -12.50 3.43 5.48
C ILE A 107 -12.43 3.25 6.99
N TRP A 108 -11.30 3.63 7.61
CA TRP A 108 -11.02 3.32 9.00
C TRP A 108 -11.01 4.56 9.89
N PRO A 109 -11.91 4.66 10.89
CA PRO A 109 -12.03 5.86 11.71
C PRO A 109 -10.78 6.21 12.53
N TYR A 110 -9.97 5.21 12.89
CA TYR A 110 -8.69 5.44 13.58
C TYR A 110 -7.75 6.37 12.78
N PHE A 111 -7.79 6.31 11.45
CA PHE A 111 -6.90 7.09 10.59
C PHE A 111 -7.43 8.49 10.28
N ARG A 112 -8.64 8.85 10.74
CA ARG A 112 -9.21 10.21 10.59
C ARG A 112 -8.43 11.31 11.33
N LYS A 113 -7.40 10.94 12.11
CA LYS A 113 -6.39 11.86 12.63
C LYS A 113 -5.20 11.87 11.69
N ILE A 114 -4.79 13.05 11.21
CA ILE A 114 -3.69 13.22 10.25
C ILE A 114 -2.44 12.44 10.65
N LYS A 115 -2.02 12.55 11.92
CA LYS A 115 -0.84 11.84 12.44
C LYS A 115 -0.89 10.33 12.19
N ASN A 116 -2.06 9.70 12.34
CA ASN A 116 -2.20 8.26 12.18
C ASN A 116 -2.09 7.88 10.70
N THR A 117 -2.69 8.66 9.80
CA THR A 117 -2.58 8.43 8.34
C THR A 117 -1.16 8.66 7.85
N VAL A 118 -0.52 9.76 8.27
CA VAL A 118 0.85 10.10 7.85
C VAL A 118 1.85 9.09 8.41
N CYS A 119 1.75 8.67 9.68
CA CYS A 119 2.60 7.62 10.22
C CYS A 119 2.41 6.30 9.45
N ALA A 120 1.17 5.91 9.13
CA ALA A 120 0.95 4.71 8.33
C ALA A 120 1.55 4.83 6.93
N GLY A 121 1.40 5.98 6.27
CA GLY A 121 2.00 6.23 4.95
C GLY A 121 3.53 6.16 4.99
N PHE A 122 4.15 6.80 5.98
CA PHE A 122 5.59 6.77 6.19
C PHE A 122 6.11 5.35 6.43
N PHE A 123 5.55 4.62 7.41
CA PHE A 123 6.03 3.27 7.73
C PHE A 123 5.75 2.28 6.61
N PHE A 124 4.65 2.44 5.88
CA PHE A 124 4.34 1.60 4.73
C PHE A 124 5.29 1.87 3.56
N SER A 125 5.59 3.14 3.26
CA SER A 125 6.62 3.48 2.27
C SER A 125 7.99 2.98 2.68
N LEU A 126 8.36 3.13 3.96
CA LEU A 126 9.62 2.60 4.48
C LEU A 126 9.69 1.07 4.34
N ALA A 127 8.58 0.36 4.58
CA ALA A 127 8.53 -1.09 4.38
C ALA A 127 8.75 -1.49 2.91
N ILE A 128 8.22 -0.71 1.96
CA ILE A 128 8.46 -0.92 0.51
C ILE A 128 9.94 -0.69 0.18
N GLU A 129 10.49 0.44 0.60
CA GLU A 129 11.90 0.80 0.38
C GLU A 129 12.85 -0.26 0.95
N LEU A 130 12.66 -0.68 2.20
CA LEU A 130 13.48 -1.73 2.82
C LEU A 130 13.33 -3.08 2.13
N ASN A 131 12.15 -3.38 1.60
CA ASN A 131 11.91 -4.61 0.86
C ASN A 131 12.64 -4.63 -0.48
N GLN A 132 12.79 -3.50 -1.17
CA GLN A 132 13.53 -3.41 -2.43
C GLN A 132 15.02 -3.75 -2.30
N LEU A 133 15.61 -3.64 -1.10
CA LEU A 133 16.96 -4.15 -0.85
C LEU A 133 17.07 -5.66 -1.11
N LEU A 134 15.98 -6.41 -0.97
CA LEU A 134 15.96 -7.87 -1.18
C LEU A 134 15.95 -8.27 -2.66
N ASN A 135 15.68 -7.36 -3.58
CA ASN A 135 15.75 -7.61 -5.03
C ASN A 135 16.83 -6.77 -5.74
N ASN A 136 17.86 -6.38 -4.98
CA ASN A 136 19.03 -5.63 -5.41
C ASN A 136 18.77 -4.21 -5.96
N ARG A 137 17.60 -3.63 -5.69
CA ARG A 137 17.29 -2.25 -6.07
C ARG A 137 17.90 -1.25 -5.11
N ILE A 138 18.02 -0.02 -5.58
CA ILE A 138 18.43 1.13 -4.77
C ILE A 138 17.20 1.59 -3.98
N THR A 139 17.35 1.64 -2.66
CA THR A 139 16.42 2.30 -1.76
C THR A 139 16.74 3.78 -1.75
N ASP A 140 15.73 4.63 -1.96
CA ASP A 140 15.90 6.08 -2.05
C ASP A 140 15.11 6.81 -0.96
N ILE A 141 15.81 7.64 -0.18
CA ILE A 141 15.17 8.50 0.82
C ILE A 141 14.20 9.50 0.19
N ASP A 142 14.41 9.88 -1.08
CA ASP A 142 13.50 10.74 -1.81
C ASP A 142 12.15 10.06 -2.07
N ASP A 143 12.14 8.77 -2.36
CA ASP A 143 10.92 7.98 -2.57
C ASP A 143 10.12 7.92 -1.26
N LEU A 144 10.80 7.67 -0.13
CA LEU A 144 10.18 7.73 1.19
C LEU A 144 9.56 9.10 1.50
N PHE A 145 10.29 10.18 1.20
CA PHE A 145 9.82 11.54 1.45
C PHE A 145 8.62 11.90 0.57
N THR A 146 8.72 11.65 -0.74
CA THR A 146 7.68 11.97 -1.73
C THR A 146 6.42 11.13 -1.55
N ASN A 147 6.53 9.85 -1.22
CA ASN A 147 5.40 9.01 -0.85
C ASN A 147 4.71 9.49 0.42
N THR A 148 5.48 9.90 1.44
CA THR A 148 4.93 10.48 2.67
C THR A 148 4.18 11.79 2.37
N LEU A 149 4.70 12.62 1.48
CA LEU A 149 4.02 13.83 1.01
C LEU A 149 2.72 13.49 0.26
N GLY A 150 2.72 12.46 -0.58
CA GLY A 150 1.52 11.90 -1.20
C GLY A 150 0.45 11.54 -0.18
N ALA A 151 0.82 10.84 0.89
CA ALA A 151 -0.10 10.48 1.97
C ALA A 151 -0.67 11.72 2.70
N ILE A 152 0.13 12.77 2.90
CA ILE A 152 -0.32 14.05 3.47
C ILE A 152 -1.37 14.69 2.54
N ILE A 153 -1.05 14.83 1.26
CA ILE A 153 -1.95 15.46 0.27
C ILE A 153 -3.25 14.67 0.15
N GLY A 154 -3.18 13.34 0.07
CA GLY A 154 -4.34 12.45 0.06
C GLY A 154 -5.26 12.65 1.27
N TYR A 155 -4.69 12.78 2.46
CA TYR A 155 -5.46 13.06 3.67
C TYR A 155 -6.14 14.44 3.62
N LEU A 156 -5.44 15.46 3.09
CA LEU A 156 -6.02 16.80 2.92
C LEU A 156 -7.19 16.77 1.93
N LEU A 157 -7.09 16.00 0.84
CA LEU A 157 -8.20 15.79 -0.09
C LEU A 157 -9.40 15.11 0.59
N TYR A 158 -9.17 14.09 1.41
CA TYR A 158 -10.23 13.46 2.21
C TYR A 158 -10.93 14.48 3.12
N ARG A 159 -10.13 15.31 3.81
CA ARG A 159 -10.65 16.37 4.70
C ARG A 159 -11.47 17.40 3.92
N ALA A 160 -10.98 17.87 2.78
CA ALA A 160 -11.67 18.83 1.93
C ALA A 160 -13.02 18.27 1.45
N LEU A 161 -13.02 17.05 0.91
CA LEU A 161 -14.24 16.36 0.47
C LEU A 161 -15.24 16.23 1.60
N LYS A 162 -14.78 15.81 2.79
CA LYS A 162 -15.64 15.68 3.97
C LYS A 162 -16.24 17.01 4.40
N MET A 163 -15.51 18.12 4.30
CA MET A 163 -16.03 19.45 4.64
C MET A 163 -17.12 19.90 3.65
N ILE A 164 -16.93 19.63 2.36
CA ILE A 164 -17.90 19.98 1.30
C ILE A 164 -19.20 19.17 1.45
N PHE A 165 -19.09 17.87 1.74
CA PHE A 165 -20.25 16.96 1.83
C PHE A 165 -20.79 16.80 3.26
N LYS A 166 -20.30 17.60 4.23
CA LYS A 166 -20.74 17.51 5.62
C LYS A 166 -22.23 17.85 5.71
N ARG A 167 -23.05 16.86 6.04
CA ARG A 167 -24.45 17.09 6.43
C ARG A 167 -24.50 17.55 7.88
N GLU A 168 -25.28 18.58 8.18
CA GLU A 168 -25.54 19.00 9.56
C GLU A 168 -26.06 17.81 10.38
N GLY A 169 -25.41 17.50 11.50
CA GLY A 169 -25.81 16.41 12.40
C GLY A 169 -25.02 15.10 12.30
N GLU A 170 -24.10 14.93 11.35
CA GLU A 170 -23.25 13.73 11.29
C GLU A 170 -22.23 13.72 12.44
N LYS A 171 -22.55 13.00 13.53
CA LYS A 171 -21.59 12.78 14.63
C LYS A 171 -20.43 11.93 14.10
N LEU A 172 -19.21 12.34 14.43
CA LEU A 172 -18.01 11.56 14.13
C LEU A 172 -18.12 10.25 14.90
N ASP A 173 -18.50 9.16 14.22
CA ASP A 173 -18.57 7.86 14.85
C ASP A 173 -17.15 7.44 15.26
N THR A 174 -16.84 7.73 16.52
CA THR A 174 -15.51 7.60 17.14
C THR A 174 -15.43 6.27 17.89
N SER A 175 -16.59 5.68 18.19
CA SER A 175 -16.74 4.36 18.80
C SER A 175 -16.62 3.25 17.75
N SER A 176 -15.50 3.23 17.04
CA SER A 176 -15.16 2.07 16.22
C SER A 176 -14.83 0.90 17.14
N SER A 177 -15.40 -0.27 16.86
CA SER A 177 -15.02 -1.48 17.56
C SER A 177 -13.49 -1.67 17.48
N LEU A 178 -12.87 -2.17 18.55
CA LEU A 178 -11.43 -2.51 18.54
C LEU A 178 -11.06 -3.38 17.34
N VAL A 179 -12.01 -4.17 16.85
CA VAL A 179 -11.86 -5.02 15.67
C VAL A 179 -11.60 -4.21 14.40
N ILE A 180 -12.35 -3.12 14.13
CA ILE A 180 -12.13 -2.23 12.96
C ILE A 180 -10.79 -1.50 13.08
N LYS A 181 -10.34 -1.17 14.30
CA LYS A 181 -9.05 -0.51 14.51
C LYS A 181 -7.88 -1.36 14.02
N TYR A 182 -7.90 -2.66 14.27
CA TYR A 182 -6.83 -3.58 13.87
C TYR A 182 -6.96 -4.11 12.45
N GLU A 183 -8.15 -4.05 11.85
CA GLU A 183 -8.40 -4.50 10.47
C GLU A 183 -7.48 -3.82 9.46
N ALA A 184 -7.31 -2.50 9.51
CA ALA A 184 -6.46 -1.78 8.56
C ALA A 184 -4.99 -2.25 8.61
N ILE A 185 -4.46 -2.42 9.82
CA ILE A 185 -3.08 -2.88 10.04
C ILE A 185 -2.95 -4.30 9.51
N PHE A 186 -3.93 -5.17 9.80
CA PHE A 186 -3.95 -6.52 9.29
C PHE A 186 -4.01 -6.54 7.75
N CYS A 187 -4.87 -5.71 7.14
CA CYS A 187 -4.93 -5.57 5.69
C CYS A 187 -3.58 -5.14 5.12
N LEU A 188 -2.93 -4.12 5.67
CA LEU A 188 -1.62 -3.66 5.21
C LEU A 188 -0.54 -4.74 5.33
N VAL A 189 -0.47 -5.43 6.47
CA VAL A 189 0.56 -6.45 6.72
C VAL A 189 0.30 -7.69 5.85
N CYS A 190 -0.92 -8.22 5.82
CA CYS A 190 -1.23 -9.43 5.06
C CYS A 190 -1.22 -9.22 3.55
N SER A 191 -1.61 -8.04 3.07
CA SER A 191 -1.48 -7.69 1.65
C SER A 191 0.00 -7.62 1.23
N PHE A 192 0.85 -6.99 2.05
CA PHE A 192 2.29 -6.90 1.82
C PHE A 192 2.97 -8.27 1.86
N VAL A 193 2.73 -9.05 2.92
CA VAL A 193 3.26 -10.41 3.06
C VAL A 193 2.75 -11.33 1.95
N GLY A 194 1.46 -11.25 1.61
CA GLY A 194 0.87 -12.03 0.51
C GLY A 194 1.52 -11.72 -0.83
N ALA A 195 1.82 -10.45 -1.08
CA ALA A 195 2.53 -10.02 -2.28
C ALA A 195 4.01 -10.47 -2.29
N MET A 196 4.69 -10.47 -1.14
CA MET A 196 6.07 -10.97 -1.01
C MET A 196 6.19 -12.49 -1.20
N LEU A 197 5.32 -13.28 -0.58
CA LEU A 197 5.49 -14.73 -0.45
C LEU A 197 5.26 -15.51 -1.75
N ILE A 198 4.38 -15.07 -2.66
CA ILE A 198 3.84 -15.98 -3.70
C ILE A 198 3.94 -15.43 -5.14
N TYR A 199 4.42 -14.19 -5.33
CA TYR A 199 4.67 -13.71 -6.70
C TYR A 199 5.91 -14.37 -7.32
N HIS A 200 5.70 -15.40 -8.15
CA HIS A 200 6.75 -16.09 -8.91
C HIS A 200 7.00 -15.37 -10.25
N PRO A 201 8.11 -14.64 -10.40
CA PRO A 201 8.31 -13.80 -11.58
C PRO A 201 8.58 -14.58 -12.88
N ALA A 202 8.88 -15.89 -12.80
CA ALA A 202 9.14 -16.71 -13.98
C ALA A 202 7.88 -17.15 -14.74
N LEU A 203 6.67 -16.96 -14.19
CA LEU A 203 5.43 -17.33 -14.88
C LEU A 203 5.02 -16.35 -15.98
N PHE A 204 5.47 -15.10 -15.92
CA PHE A 204 5.02 -14.03 -16.82
C PHE A 204 6.14 -13.16 -17.40
N GLY A 205 7.40 -13.51 -17.12
CA GLY A 205 8.58 -12.73 -17.53
C GLY A 205 8.59 -11.33 -16.92
N ARG A 206 9.48 -11.04 -15.97
CA ARG A 206 9.78 -9.63 -15.70
C ARG A 206 10.47 -9.10 -16.96
N PRO A 207 9.98 -8.03 -17.61
CA PRO A 207 10.87 -7.28 -18.49
C PRO A 207 12.05 -6.87 -17.60
N VAL A 208 13.25 -7.31 -17.97
CA VAL A 208 14.49 -6.78 -17.41
C VAL A 208 14.52 -5.34 -17.90
N ILE A 209 13.92 -4.43 -17.13
CA ILE A 209 14.15 -3.01 -17.34
C ILE A 209 15.54 -2.79 -16.77
N ILE A 210 16.52 -2.91 -17.67
CA ILE A 210 17.87 -2.41 -17.44
C ILE A 210 17.68 -0.91 -17.19
N GLN A 211 17.86 -0.49 -15.94
CA GLN A 211 18.14 0.91 -15.62
C GLN A 211 19.59 1.20 -15.94
#